data_AF-A0AAW8DM11-F1
#
_entry.id   AF-A0AAW8DM11-F1
#
_cell.length_a   1.000
_cell.length_b   1.000
_cell.length_c   1.000
_cell.angle_alpha   90.00
_cell.angle_beta   90.00
_cell.angle_gamma   90.00
#
_symmetry.space_group_name_H-M   'P 1'
#
loop_
_entity.id
_entity.type
_entity.pdbx_description
1 polymer ?
#
loop_
_entity_poly.entity_id
_entity_poly.type
_entity_poly.pdbx_seq_one_letter_code
_entity_poly.pdbx_strand_id
1 'polypeptide(L)'
;MSNEQTLVNQALEAYAAAVHAKDVDAFAALYNDNVHIYDSWGQWQYTGIESWRSMAAEWFSSLGDERVQVEFNDVQYLRELRRKPRKLEK
;
A
#
# COMPACT_ATOMS: atom_id res chain seq x y z
N MET A 1 6.06 -17.91 12.11
CA MET A 1 5.46 -17.17 10.97
C MET A 1 5.92 -17.83 9.69
N SER A 2 5.08 -17.89 8.65
CA SER A 2 5.54 -18.38 7.34
C SER A 2 6.49 -17.37 6.68
N ASN A 3 7.27 -17.81 5.69
CA ASN A 3 8.16 -16.92 4.94
C ASN A 3 7.36 -15.76 4.28
N GLU A 4 6.19 -16.06 3.71
CA GLU A 4 5.30 -15.06 3.13
C GLU A 4 4.81 -14.01 4.14
N GLN A 5 4.42 -14.44 5.35
CA GLN A 5 4.01 -13.50 6.40
C GLN A 5 5.18 -12.60 6.83
N THR A 6 6.39 -13.15 6.82
CA THR A 6 7.60 -12.38 7.12
C THR A 6 7.86 -11.32 6.05
N LEU A 7 7.71 -11.67 4.77
CA LEU A 7 7.89 -10.73 3.65
C LEU A 7 6.83 -9.62 3.66
N VAL A 8 5.57 -9.94 3.99
CA VAL A 8 4.52 -8.92 4.10
C VAL A 8 4.80 -7.97 5.25
N ASN A 9 5.15 -8.47 6.44
CA ASN A 9 5.51 -7.60 7.56
C ASN A 9 6.69 -6.67 7.21
N GLN A 10 7.71 -7.20 6.52
CA GLN A 10 8.83 -6.38 6.03
C GLN A 10 8.38 -5.27 5.07
N ALA A 11 7.43 -5.56 4.17
CA ALA A 11 6.87 -4.55 3.28
C ALA A 11 6.10 -3.46 4.06
N LEU A 12 5.37 -3.84 5.12
CA LEU A 12 4.66 -2.90 6.00
C LEU A 12 5.63 -2.01 6.79
N GLU A 13 6.71 -2.60 7.33
CA GLU A 13 7.77 -1.85 8.01
C GLU A 13 8.48 -0.88 7.07
N ALA A 14 8.80 -1.32 5.85
CA ALA A 14 9.41 -0.48 4.82
C ALA A 14 8.47 0.66 4.39
N TYR A 15 7.17 0.42 4.29
CA TYR A 15 6.16 1.46 4.04
C TYR A 15 6.17 2.53 5.13
N ALA A 16 6.12 2.11 6.41
CA ALA A 16 6.13 3.03 7.53
C ALA A 16 7.42 3.86 7.56
N ALA A 17 8.57 3.24 7.30
CA ALA A 17 9.86 3.92 7.22
C ALA A 17 9.92 4.93 6.08
N ALA A 18 9.47 4.57 4.87
CA ALA A 18 9.46 5.45 3.70
C ALA A 18 8.56 6.68 3.93
N VAL A 19 7.36 6.48 4.50
CA VAL A 19 6.42 7.56 4.81
C VAL A 19 6.99 8.50 5.87
N HIS A 20 7.54 7.97 6.97
CA HIS A 20 8.13 8.80 8.03
C HIS A 20 9.35 9.60 7.53
N ALA A 21 10.15 9.01 6.64
CA ALA A 21 11.31 9.66 6.02
C ALA A 21 10.94 10.61 4.86
N LYS A 22 9.68 10.60 4.39
CA LYS A 22 9.24 11.26 3.15
C LYS A 22 10.03 10.83 1.91
N ASP A 23 10.45 9.57 1.88
CA ASP A 23 11.24 9.01 0.80
C ASP A 23 10.32 8.46 -0.29
N VAL A 24 10.12 9.27 -1.34
CA VAL A 24 9.26 8.95 -2.49
C VAL A 24 9.76 7.70 -3.23
N ASP A 25 11.07 7.50 -3.29
CA ASP A 25 11.68 6.43 -4.08
C ASP A 25 11.57 5.09 -3.34
N ALA A 26 11.86 5.10 -2.04
CA ALA A 26 11.65 3.93 -1.18
C ALA A 26 10.16 3.55 -1.12
N PHE A 27 9.27 4.54 -1.09
CA PHE A 27 7.82 4.31 -1.13
C PHE A 27 7.38 3.66 -2.44
N ALA A 28 7.80 4.21 -3.59
CA ALA A 28 7.44 3.69 -4.90
C ALA A 28 7.99 2.27 -5.13
N ALA A 29 9.19 1.95 -4.62
CA ALA A 29 9.83 0.64 -4.76
C ALA A 29 9.04 -0.53 -4.15
N LEU A 30 8.05 -0.26 -3.28
CA LEU A 30 7.17 -1.28 -2.69
C LEU A 30 6.10 -1.78 -3.67
N TYR A 31 5.89 -1.08 -4.77
CA TYR A 31 4.81 -1.34 -5.71
C TYR A 31 5.33 -1.91 -7.03
N ASN A 32 4.46 -2.61 -7.75
CA ASN A 32 4.76 -3.04 -9.12
C ASN A 32 4.61 -1.87 -10.10
N ASP A 33 5.39 -1.88 -11.19
CA ASP A 33 5.32 -0.85 -12.25
C ASP A 33 3.89 -0.63 -12.79
N ASN A 34 3.09 -1.69 -12.86
CA ASN A 34 1.70 -1.67 -13.33
C ASN A 34 0.68 -1.58 -12.17
N VAL A 35 1.02 -0.89 -11.08
CA VAL A 35 0.11 -0.72 -9.93
C VAL A 35 -1.17 0.03 -10.33
N HIS A 36 -2.30 -0.41 -9.78
CA HIS A 36 -3.57 0.31 -9.84
C HIS A 36 -4.02 0.59 -8.41
N ILE A 37 -4.06 1.87 -8.03
CA ILE A 37 -4.50 2.32 -6.71
C ILE A 37 -5.86 3.00 -6.87
N TYR A 38 -6.78 2.68 -5.97
CA TYR A 38 -8.03 3.42 -5.81
C TYR A 38 -7.90 4.31 -4.59
N ASP A 39 -8.14 5.60 -4.78
CA ASP A 39 -8.05 6.61 -3.73
C ASP A 39 -9.37 7.37 -3.63
N SER A 40 -9.77 7.67 -2.39
CA SER A 40 -11.03 8.35 -2.08
C SER A 40 -10.85 9.83 -1.73
N TRP A 41 -9.61 10.33 -1.66
CA TRP A 41 -9.32 11.71 -1.25
C TRP A 41 -8.80 12.60 -2.37
N GLY A 42 -7.93 12.09 -3.23
CA GLY A 42 -7.38 12.83 -4.37
C GLY A 42 -8.08 12.46 -5.67
N GLN A 43 -7.42 11.66 -6.49
CA GLN A 43 -7.97 11.11 -7.72
C GLN A 43 -8.70 9.80 -7.40
N TRP A 44 -9.80 9.52 -8.10
CA TRP A 44 -10.52 8.24 -7.96
C TRP A 44 -9.60 7.01 -8.13
N GLN A 45 -8.65 7.11 -9.06
CA GLN A 45 -7.65 6.06 -9.27
C GLN A 45 -6.33 6.63 -9.79
N TYR A 46 -5.24 5.96 -9.44
CA TYR A 46 -3.90 6.13 -9.99
C TYR A 46 -3.51 4.85 -10.73
N THR A 47 -2.96 4.97 -11.93
CA THR A 47 -2.56 3.82 -12.75
C THR A 47 -1.11 3.98 -13.21
N GLY A 48 -0.31 2.95 -12.93
CA GLY A 48 1.12 2.93 -13.19
C GLY A 48 1.95 3.61 -12.10
N ILE A 49 3.19 3.17 -11.96
CA ILE A 49 4.07 3.61 -10.87
C ILE A 49 4.40 5.11 -10.93
N GLU A 50 4.54 5.70 -12.12
CA GLU A 50 4.83 7.14 -12.26
C GLU A 50 3.68 8.01 -11.72
N SER A 51 2.44 7.59 -11.95
CA SER A 51 1.25 8.25 -11.41
C SER A 51 1.24 8.17 -9.88
N TRP A 52 1.59 7.01 -9.32
CA TRP A 52 1.64 6.80 -7.88
C TRP A 52 2.81 7.53 -7.20
N ARG A 53 3.97 7.60 -7.86
CA ARG A 53 5.14 8.35 -7.40
C ARG A 53 4.86 9.85 -7.34
N SER A 54 4.17 10.37 -8.35
CA SER A 54 3.76 11.78 -8.40
C SER A 54 2.82 12.13 -7.24
N MET A 55 1.83 11.28 -6.98
CA MET A 55 0.94 11.41 -5.82
C MET A 55 1.73 11.47 -4.50
N ALA A 56 2.67 10.53 -4.30
CA ALA A 56 3.47 10.49 -3.07
C ALA A 56 4.34 11.75 -2.89
N ALA A 57 4.93 12.27 -3.97
CA ALA A 57 5.71 13.49 -3.94
C ALA A 57 4.86 14.72 -3.55
N GLU A 58 3.65 14.83 -4.12
CA GLU A 58 2.70 15.90 -3.76
C GLU A 58 2.28 15.80 -2.29
N TRP A 59 1.89 14.59 -1.85
CA TRP A 59 1.51 14.36 -0.46
C TRP A 59 2.65 14.68 0.52
N PHE A 60 3.84 14.13 0.32
CA PHE A 60 4.96 14.36 1.24
C PHE A 60 5.41 15.82 1.29
N SER A 61 5.34 16.52 0.16
CA SER A 61 5.62 17.97 0.08
C SER A 61 4.59 18.78 0.88
N SER A 62 3.31 18.42 0.80
CA SER A 62 2.22 19.13 1.51
C SER A 62 2.35 19.12 3.04
N LEU A 63 3.09 18.17 3.61
CA LEU A 63 3.32 18.04 5.05
C LEU A 63 4.31 19.06 5.61
N GLY A 64 5.10 19.76 4.76
CA GLY A 64 6.12 20.70 5.24
C GLY A 64 7.15 20.04 6.16
N ASP A 65 7.23 20.48 7.41
CA ASP A 65 8.12 19.90 8.43
C ASP A 65 7.49 18.74 9.23
N GLU A 66 6.17 18.55 9.11
CA GLU A 66 5.46 17.49 9.83
C GLU A 66 5.83 16.11 9.31
N ARG A 67 5.76 15.09 10.16
CA ARG A 67 5.99 13.68 9.79
C ARG A 67 4.79 12.84 10.15
N VAL A 68 4.56 11.81 9.34
CA VAL A 68 3.51 10.81 9.58
C VAL A 68 4.14 9.57 10.20
N GLN A 69 3.59 9.15 11.34
CA GLN A 69 3.88 7.85 11.95
C GLN A 69 2.79 6.88 11.52
N VAL A 70 3.20 5.77 10.90
CA VAL A 70 2.29 4.71 10.44
C VAL A 70 2.42 3.52 11.38
N GLU A 71 1.29 3.04 11.88
CA GLU A 71 1.20 1.84 12.72
C GLU A 71 0.20 0.85 12.11
N PHE A 72 0.59 -0.42 12.06
CA PHE A 72 -0.27 -1.51 11.62
C PHE A 72 -0.67 -2.34 12.84
N ASN A 73 -1.97 -2.37 13.12
CA ASN A 73 -2.54 -3.14 14.22
C ASN A 73 -3.41 -4.27 13.65
N ASP A 74 -3.47 -5.40 14.35
CA ASP A 74 -4.30 -6.55 13.99
C ASP A 74 -4.12 -7.06 12.55
N VAL A 75 -2.87 -7.15 12.08
CA VAL A 75 -2.55 -7.63 10.72
C VAL A 75 -3.01 -9.09 10.54
N GLN A 76 -3.91 -9.32 9.57
CA GLN A 76 -4.44 -10.64 9.26
C GLN A 76 -4.00 -11.12 7.86
N TYR A 77 -3.73 -12.42 7.77
CA TYR A 77 -3.26 -13.08 6.56
C TYR A 77 -4.33 -14.04 6.05
N LEU A 78 -4.95 -13.72 4.92
CA LEU A 78 -5.91 -14.60 4.28
C LEU A 78 -5.22 -15.36 3.15
N ARG A 79 -5.09 -16.68 3.30
CA ARG A 79 -4.78 -17.58 2.18
C ARG A 79 -6.10 -18.06 1.59
N GLU A 80 -6.39 -17.65 0.36
CA GLU A 80 -7.58 -17.99 -0.45
C GLU A 80 -8.93 -17.98 0.28
N LEU A 81 -9.81 -17.06 -0.10
CA LEU A 81 -11.24 -17.34 -0.01
C LEU A 81 -11.55 -18.47 -1.01
N ARG A 82 -11.60 -19.73 -0.55
CA ARG A 82 -12.36 -20.77 -1.27
C ARG A 82 -13.79 -20.23 -1.42
N ARG A 83 -14.10 -19.58 -2.53
CA ARG A 83 -15.48 -19.33 -2.94
C ARG A 83 -16.11 -20.71 -3.11
N LYS A 84 -16.85 -21.18 -2.10
CA LYS A 84 -17.82 -22.26 -2.35
C LYS A 84 -18.76 -21.73 -3.44
N PRO A 85 -19.00 -22.49 -4.52
CA PRO A 85 -19.93 -22.07 -5.55
C PRO A 85 -21.29 -21.83 -4.89
N ARG A 86 -21.86 -20.65 -5.11
CA ARG A 86 -23.22 -20.31 -4.69
C ARG A 86 -24.14 -21.24 -5.48
N LYS A 87 -24.76 -22.23 -4.82
CA LYS A 87 -25.83 -23.00 -5.46
C LYS A 87 -26.94 -22.01 -5.80
N LEU A 88 -27.17 -21.79 -7.08
CA LEU A 88 -28.39 -21.15 -7.56
C LEU A 88 -29.50 -22.18 -7.35
N GLU A 89 -30.31 -22.01 -6.31
CA GLU A 89 -31.61 -22.69 -6.25
C GLU A 89 -32.47 -22.09 -7.37
N LYS A 90 -32.99 -22.97 -8.22
CA LYS A 90 -33.86 -22.65 -9.34
C LYS A 90 -35.31 -22.52 -8.87
#